data_AF-A0A660RT06-F1
#
_entry.id   AF-A0A660RT06-F1
#
_cell.length_a   1.000
_cell.length_b   1.000
_cell.length_c   1.000
_cell.angle_alpha   90.00
_cell.angle_beta   90.00
_cell.angle_gamma   90.00
#
_symmetry.space_group_name_H-M   'P 1'
#
loop_
_entity.id
_entity.type
_entity.pdbx_description
1 polymer ?
#
loop_
_entity_poly.entity_id
_entity_poly.type
_entity_poly.pdbx_seq_one_letter_code
_entity_poly.pdbx_strand_id
1 'polypeptide(L)'
;TVAKKGVSLADAIENIDIGGPTLLRSSAKNFRYVTVVVDPSDYPKVIGEMKANDGATSLTTRFELAKKVFITTNKYDKAIAGYLEGIDPRKDPYFI
;
A
#
# COMPACT_ATOMS: atom_id res chain seq x y z
N THR A 1 -1.89 -14.54 1.50
CA THR A 1 -2.20 -13.30 0.77
C THR A 1 -2.78 -13.64 -0.58
N VAL A 2 -3.69 -12.80 -1.09
CA VAL A 2 -4.40 -12.93 -2.38
C VAL A 2 -3.50 -13.16 -3.61
N ALA A 3 -2.19 -12.92 -3.50
CA ALA A 3 -1.21 -13.19 -4.54
C ALA A 3 -0.75 -14.67 -4.64
N LYS A 4 -1.10 -15.54 -3.67
CA LYS A 4 -0.75 -16.96 -3.70
C LYS A 4 -1.82 -17.76 -4.46
N LYS A 5 -1.39 -18.74 -5.28
CA LYS A 5 -2.31 -19.67 -5.96
C LYS A 5 -3.03 -20.54 -4.93
N GLY A 6 -4.34 -20.74 -5.10
CA GLY A 6 -5.15 -21.63 -4.25
C GLY A 6 -5.59 -21.05 -2.91
N VAL A 7 -5.55 -19.73 -2.73
CA VAL A 7 -6.08 -19.07 -1.52
C VAL A 7 -7.61 -19.06 -1.57
N SER A 8 -8.24 -19.53 -0.50
CA SER A 8 -9.70 -19.51 -0.36
C SER A 8 -10.23 -18.08 -0.25
N LEU A 9 -11.50 -17.86 -0.57
CA LEU A 9 -12.10 -16.53 -0.43
C LEU A 9 -12.06 -16.03 1.02
N ALA A 10 -12.29 -16.92 2.00
CA ALA A 10 -12.19 -16.58 3.43
C ALA A 10 -10.79 -16.06 3.77
N ASP A 11 -9.74 -16.79 3.39
CA ASP A 11 -8.35 -16.39 3.62
C ASP A 11 -8.01 -15.08 2.91
N ALA A 12 -8.54 -14.89 1.71
CA ALA A 12 -8.37 -13.66 0.95
C ALA A 12 -8.95 -12.45 1.70
N ILE A 13 -10.21 -12.53 2.14
CA ILE A 13 -10.90 -11.46 2.88
C ILE A 13 -10.17 -11.10 4.17
N GLU A 14 -9.76 -12.10 4.97
CA GLU A 14 -9.01 -11.88 6.22
C GLU A 14 -7.64 -11.20 6.00
N ASN A 15 -7.07 -11.34 4.81
CA ASN A 15 -5.78 -10.74 4.45
C ASN A 15 -5.92 -9.39 3.73
N ILE A 16 -7.13 -8.88 3.51
CA ILE A 16 -7.34 -7.53 2.96
C ILE A 16 -7.14 -6.51 4.08
N ASP A 17 -6.08 -5.72 3.96
CA ASP A 17 -5.74 -4.65 4.88
C ASP A 17 -6.50 -3.38 4.51
N ILE A 18 -7.28 -2.87 5.47
CA ILE A 18 -8.00 -1.61 5.36
C ILE A 18 -7.21 -0.46 6.00
N GLY A 19 -6.50 -0.73 7.10
CA GLY A 19 -5.81 0.26 7.91
C GLY A 19 -4.55 0.78 7.23
N GLY A 20 -3.71 -0.12 6.71
CA GLY A 20 -2.47 0.20 6.03
C GLY A 20 -2.68 1.16 4.85
N PRO A 21 -3.51 0.82 3.84
CA PRO A 21 -3.82 1.72 2.74
C PRO A 21 -4.43 3.05 3.19
N THR A 22 -5.25 3.05 4.25
CA THR A 22 -5.83 4.29 4.80
C THR A 22 -4.75 5.23 5.34
N LEU A 23 -3.85 4.73 6.20
CA LEU A 23 -2.75 5.51 6.76
C LEU A 23 -1.78 6.00 5.69
N LEU A 24 -1.44 5.13 4.73
CA LEU A 24 -0.56 5.47 3.62
C LEU A 24 -1.15 6.57 2.75
N ARG A 25 -2.41 6.42 2.29
CA ARG A 25 -3.06 7.42 1.41
C ARG A 25 -3.28 8.75 2.11
N SER A 26 -3.65 8.74 3.40
CA SER A 26 -3.80 9.95 4.21
C SER A 26 -2.47 10.72 4.31
N SER A 27 -1.38 10.01 4.62
CA SER A 27 -0.04 10.58 4.73
C SER A 27 0.47 11.10 3.38
N ALA A 28 0.26 10.34 2.30
CA ALA A 28 0.65 10.73 0.94
C ALA A 28 -0.11 11.95 0.42
N LYS A 29 -1.43 12.06 0.68
CA LYS A 29 -2.21 13.27 0.38
C LYS A 29 -1.59 14.50 1.07
N ASN A 30 -1.10 14.32 2.30
CA ASN A 30 -0.55 15.39 3.11
C ASN A 30 0.98 15.58 2.96
N PHE A 31 1.55 15.24 1.81
CA PHE A 31 3.00 15.29 1.54
C PHE A 31 3.64 16.67 1.76
N ARG A 32 2.87 17.76 1.82
CA ARG A 32 3.41 19.07 2.19
C ARG A 32 4.05 19.04 3.58
N TYR A 33 3.52 18.23 4.49
CA TYR A 33 3.91 18.19 5.90
C TYR A 33 4.37 16.81 6.39
N VAL A 34 3.97 15.72 5.70
CA VAL A 34 4.23 14.34 6.15
C VAL A 34 5.18 13.63 5.18
N THR A 35 6.25 13.05 5.71
CA THR A 35 7.10 12.09 4.98
C THR A 35 6.53 10.69 5.19
N VAL A 36 6.01 10.07 4.13
CA VAL A 36 5.48 8.69 4.16
C VAL A 36 6.45 7.75 3.47
N VAL A 37 6.67 6.56 4.02
CA VAL A 37 7.53 5.53 3.39
C VAL A 37 6.76 4.22 3.32
N VAL A 38 6.63 3.68 2.11
CA VAL A 38 5.89 2.43 1.83
C VAL A 38 6.81 1.25 1.49
N ASP A 39 8.10 1.53 1.25
CA ASP A 39 9.08 0.54 0.83
C ASP A 39 10.36 0.72 1.67
N PRO A 40 10.79 -0.32 2.40
CA PRO A 40 11.99 -0.28 3.22
C PRO A 40 13.26 0.13 2.48
N SER A 41 13.33 -0.07 1.16
CA SER A 41 14.49 0.35 0.36
C SER A 41 14.69 1.87 0.33
N ASP A 42 13.68 2.67 0.66
CA ASP A 42 13.79 4.13 0.74
C ASP A 42 14.37 4.61 2.08
N TYR A 43 14.49 3.75 3.11
CA TYR A 43 14.98 4.17 4.42
C TYR A 43 16.36 4.82 4.39
N PRO A 44 17.39 4.27 3.71
CA PRO A 44 18.71 4.89 3.68
C PRO A 44 18.68 6.29 3.06
N LYS A 45 17.88 6.50 2.01
CA LYS A 45 17.72 7.82 1.37
C LYS A 45 17.07 8.83 2.32
N VAL A 46 15.96 8.46 2.96
CA VAL A 46 15.24 9.36 3.88
C VAL A 46 16.09 9.70 5.09
N ILE A 47 16.76 8.71 5.70
CA ILE A 47 17.65 8.93 6.84
C ILE A 47 18.82 9.84 6.44
N GLY A 48 19.43 9.63 5.27
CA GLY A 48 20.51 10.47 4.76
C GLY A 48 20.09 11.92 4.56
N GLU A 49 18.91 12.13 3.97
CA GLU A 49 18.35 13.48 3.75
C GLU A 49 18.03 14.19 5.08
N MET A 50 17.43 13.48 6.05
CA MET A 50 17.16 14.05 7.37
C MET A 50 18.44 14.45 8.10
N LYS A 51 19.50 13.62 8.05
CA LYS A 51 20.80 13.95 8.65
C LYS A 51 21.44 15.19 8.02
N ALA A 52 21.24 15.41 6.72
CA ALA A 52 21.80 16.55 5.99
C ALA A 52 21.00 17.85 6.18
N ASN A 53 19.72 17.76 6.56
CA ASN A 53 18.78 18.89 6.58
C ASN A 53 18.13 19.10 7.95
N ASP A 54 18.90 19.00 9.04
CA ASP A 54 18.44 19.24 10.42
C ASP A 54 17.15 18.49 10.78
N GLY A 55 17.09 17.21 10.41
CA GLY A 55 15.95 16.33 10.65
C GLY A 55 14.81 16.45 9.63
N ALA A 56 14.89 17.33 8.63
CA ALA A 56 13.85 17.54 7.64
C ALA A 56 14.08 16.76 6.32
N THR A 57 13.01 16.51 5.57
CA THR A 57 13.08 16.12 4.16
C THR A 57 12.69 17.30 3.26
N SER A 58 13.11 17.26 2.00
CA SER A 58 12.66 18.23 1.00
C SER A 58 11.22 17.95 0.56
N LEU A 59 10.53 19.00 0.10
CA LEU A 59 9.20 18.86 -0.50
C LEU A 59 9.22 17.94 -1.74
N THR A 60 10.30 17.98 -2.51
CA THR A 60 10.52 17.11 -3.68
C THR A 60 10.57 15.64 -3.27
N THR A 61 11.35 15.27 -2.24
CA THR A 61 11.37 13.89 -1.75
C THR A 61 9.99 13.45 -1.27
N ARG A 62 9.29 14.28 -0.48
CA ARG A 62 7.95 13.94 0.00
C ARG A 62 6.96 13.70 -1.13
N PHE A 63 7.01 14.49 -2.20
CA PHE A 63 6.15 14.29 -3.37
C PHE A 63 6.45 12.98 -4.10
N GLU A 64 7.73 12.63 -4.30
CA GLU A 64 8.10 11.36 -4.92
C GLU A 64 7.70 10.14 -4.08
N LEU A 65 7.86 10.22 -2.76
CA LEU A 65 7.38 9.19 -1.84
C LEU A 65 5.85 9.07 -1.85
N ALA A 66 5.12 10.19 -1.90
CA ALA A 66 3.66 10.17 -2.02
C ALA A 66 3.18 9.54 -3.34
N LYS A 67 3.86 9.82 -4.46
CA LYS A 67 3.60 9.13 -5.73
C LYS A 67 3.79 7.62 -5.59
N LYS A 68 4.89 7.19 -4.97
CA LYS A 68 5.18 5.77 -4.73
C LYS A 68 4.06 5.11 -3.92
N VAL A 69 3.56 5.77 -2.87
CA VAL A 69 2.41 5.30 -2.09
C VAL A 69 1.18 5.07 -2.97
N PHE A 70 0.74 6.07 -3.74
CA PHE A 70 -0.47 5.93 -4.55
C PHE A 70 -0.35 4.84 -5.62
N ILE A 71 0.85 4.67 -6.20
CA ILE A 71 1.14 3.57 -7.12
C ILE A 71 1.06 2.22 -6.40
N THR A 72 1.64 2.09 -5.21
CA THR A 72 1.61 0.85 -4.43
C THR A 72 0.20 0.48 -4.01
N THR A 73 -0.60 1.43 -3.51
CA THR A 73 -2.00 1.15 -3.13
C THR A 73 -2.86 0.84 -4.35
N ASN A 74 -2.63 1.47 -5.50
CA ASN A 74 -3.32 1.11 -6.73
C ASN A 74 -3.02 -0.35 -7.17
N LYS A 75 -1.75 -0.78 -7.08
CA LYS A 75 -1.37 -2.16 -7.38
C LYS A 75 -2.02 -3.14 -6.40
N TYR A 76 -2.14 -2.77 -5.13
CA TYR A 76 -2.81 -3.55 -4.10
C TYR A 76 -4.30 -3.75 -4.42
N ASP A 77 -5.02 -2.66 -4.66
CA ASP A 77 -6.46 -2.71 -5.00
C ASP A 77 -6.70 -3.46 -6.31
N LYS A 78 -5.83 -3.30 -7.31
CA LYS A 78 -5.90 -4.05 -8.57
C LYS A 78 -5.78 -5.56 -8.35
N ALA A 79 -4.89 -6.00 -7.46
CA ALA A 79 -4.74 -7.40 -7.13
C ALA A 79 -5.98 -7.98 -6.44
N ILE A 80 -6.59 -7.21 -5.52
CA ILE A 80 -7.85 -7.58 -4.87
C ILE A 80 -8.97 -7.70 -5.90
N ALA A 81 -9.14 -6.67 -6.75
CA ALA A 81 -10.19 -6.66 -7.77
C ALA A 81 -10.07 -7.86 -8.72
N GLY A 82 -8.85 -8.13 -9.21
CA GLY A 82 -8.61 -9.27 -10.10
C GLY A 82 -8.84 -10.63 -9.42
N TYR A 83 -8.57 -10.75 -8.11
CA TYR A 83 -8.90 -11.95 -7.36
C TYR A 83 -10.43 -12.14 -7.25
N LEU A 84 -11.16 -11.10 -6.85
CA LEU A 84 -12.61 -11.15 -6.64
C LEU A 84 -13.39 -11.38 -7.94
N GLU A 85 -12.93 -10.84 -9.06
CA GLU A 85 -13.52 -11.07 -10.39
C GLU A 85 -13.47 -12.56 -10.80
N GLY A 86 -12.50 -13.31 -10.31
CA GLY A 86 -12.35 -14.74 -10.56
C GLY A 86 -13.27 -15.65 -9.73
N ILE A 87 -14.03 -15.11 -8.78
CA ILE A 87 -14.91 -15.88 -7.89
C ILE A 87 -16.31 -16.00 -8.50
N ASP A 88 -16.84 -17.23 -8.61
CA ASP A 88 -18.25 -17.49 -8.91
C ASP A 88 -18.98 -17.81 -7.59
N PRO A 89 -19.80 -16.90 -7.03
CA PRO A 89 -20.48 -17.12 -5.75
C PRO A 89 -21.37 -18.36 -5.70
N ARG A 90 -21.81 -18.89 -6.85
CA ARG A 90 -22.64 -20.10 -6.92
C ARG A 90 -21.84 -21.39 -6.73
N LYS A 91 -20.51 -21.31 -6.78
CA LYS A 91 -19.59 -22.46 -6.74
C LYS A 91 -18.57 -22.37 -5.61
N ASP A 92 -18.42 -21.20 -5.00
CA ASP A 92 -17.43 -20.98 -3.94
C ASP A 92 -18.00 -21.43 -2.57
N PRO A 93 -17.28 -22.29 -1.82
CA PRO A 93 -17.71 -22.77 -0.51
C PRO A 93 -17.96 -21.69 0.54
N TYR A 94 -17.48 -20.46 0.34
CA TYR A 94 -17.75 -19.35 1.25
C TYR A 94 -19.23 -18.93 1.28
N PHE A 95 -19.97 -19.16 0.18
CA PHE A 95 -21.36 -18.73 0.02
C PHE A 95 -22.39 -19.86 0.15
N ILE A 96 -21.96 -21.11 0.29
CA ILE A 96 -22.80 -22.31 0.34
C ILE A 96 -22.75 -22.89 1.76
#